data_AF-A0A6G7A734-F1
#
_entry.id   AF-A0A6G7A734-F1
#
_cell.length_a   1.000
_cell.length_b   1.000
_cell.length_c   1.000
_cell.angle_alpha   90.00
_cell.angle_beta   90.00
_cell.angle_gamma   90.00
#
_symmetry.space_group_name_H-M   'P 1'
#
loop_
_entity.id
_entity.type
_entity.pdbx_description
1 polymer ?
#
loop_
_entity_poly.entity_id
_entity_poly.type
_entity_poly.pdbx_seq_one_letter_code
_entity_poly.pdbx_strand_id
1 'polypeptide(L)'
;MTESRRPYRAVQPAPIDDDQDRMGSMEELHFNDLAPGSGHGHTITEDGSTDDDLSPEILIPEDGARSAWEQGANKPADWDLSIVDERDIGGGVGLDEAELARRKPLDGKP
;
A
#
# COMPACT_ATOMS: atom_id res chain seq x y z
N MET A 1 -13.32 39.24 14.21
CA MET A 1 -11.87 39.51 14.17
C MET A 1 -11.20 38.62 15.20
N THR A 2 -10.63 37.49 14.77
CA THR A 2 -9.91 36.56 15.65
C THR A 2 -8.43 36.90 15.61
N GLU A 3 -7.89 37.29 16.76
CA GLU A 3 -6.49 37.65 16.92
C GLU A 3 -5.58 36.45 16.62
N SER A 4 -4.56 36.65 15.78
CA SER A 4 -3.65 35.59 15.34
C SER A 4 -2.70 35.23 16.49
N ARG A 5 -2.87 34.06 17.11
CA ARG A 5 -2.05 33.54 18.24
C ARG A 5 -0.66 33.06 17.82
N ARG A 6 -0.02 33.73 16.86
CA ARG A 6 1.32 33.34 16.41
C ARG A 6 2.36 33.75 17.47
N PRO A 7 3.26 32.85 17.89
CA PRO A 7 4.31 33.20 18.85
C PRO A 7 5.30 34.22 18.26
N TYR A 8 5.84 35.08 19.12
CA TYR A 8 6.77 36.13 18.73
C TYR A 8 8.02 35.52 18.07
N ARG A 9 8.40 36.01 16.87
CA ARG A 9 9.49 35.49 16.00
C ARG A 9 9.26 34.15 15.30
N ALA A 10 8.03 33.64 15.22
CA ALA A 10 7.76 32.52 14.31
C ALA A 10 8.07 32.95 12.86
N VAL A 11 8.83 32.14 12.13
CA VAL A 11 9.02 32.31 10.69
C VAL A 11 7.65 32.21 10.03
N GLN A 12 7.33 33.16 9.14
CA GLN A 12 6.07 33.12 8.41
C GLN A 12 6.08 31.87 7.50
N PRO A 13 5.03 31.01 7.55
CA PRO A 13 4.97 29.86 6.66
C PRO A 13 4.98 30.36 5.20
N ALA A 14 5.57 29.53 4.33
CA ALA A 14 5.48 29.76 2.89
C ALA A 14 3.99 29.92 2.48
N PRO A 15 3.70 30.72 1.44
CA PRO A 15 2.38 30.70 0.81
C PRO A 15 1.96 29.27 0.49
N ILE A 16 0.69 28.96 0.68
CA ILE A 16 0.13 27.67 0.26
C ILE A 16 0.26 27.62 -1.26
N ASP A 17 0.88 26.55 -1.79
CA ASP A 17 0.93 26.30 -3.23
C ASP A 17 -0.49 26.37 -3.80
N ASP A 18 -0.67 27.09 -4.91
CA ASP A 18 -1.97 27.16 -5.56
C ASP A 18 -2.24 25.88 -6.39
N ASP A 19 -3.46 25.77 -6.92
CA ASP A 19 -3.85 24.65 -7.77
C ASP A 19 -3.15 24.66 -9.14
N GLN A 20 -2.45 25.75 -9.48
CA GLN A 20 -1.73 25.92 -10.74
C GLN A 20 -0.28 25.43 -10.64
N ASP A 21 0.36 25.56 -9.47
CA ASP A 21 1.74 25.13 -9.22
C ASP A 21 1.87 23.60 -9.03
N ARG A 22 0.76 22.91 -8.74
CA ARG A 22 0.72 21.45 -8.54
C ARG A 22 0.68 20.66 -9.85
N MET A 23 0.16 21.26 -10.92
CA MET A 23 0.02 20.58 -12.20
C MET A 23 1.22 20.93 -13.07
N GLY A 24 2.20 20.02 -13.08
CA GLY A 24 3.20 19.98 -14.16
C GLY A 24 2.55 19.88 -15.55
N SER A 25 3.38 19.85 -16.60
CA SER A 25 2.89 19.73 -17.99
C SER A 25 1.93 18.55 -18.18
N MET A 26 0.78 18.80 -18.80
CA MET A 26 -0.17 17.77 -19.23
C MET A 26 0.29 17.16 -20.55
N GLU A 27 0.72 15.90 -20.55
CA GLU A 27 0.99 15.13 -21.76
C GLU A 27 -0.26 14.36 -22.16
N GLU A 28 -0.61 14.34 -23.45
CA GLU A 28 -1.73 13.53 -23.96
C GLU A 28 -1.38 12.04 -23.89
N LEU A 29 -2.26 11.24 -23.30
CA LEU A 29 -2.11 9.79 -23.27
C LEU A 29 -2.50 9.19 -24.63
N HIS A 30 -1.55 8.57 -25.34
CA HIS A 30 -1.78 7.86 -26.60
C HIS A 30 -2.20 6.40 -26.35
N PHE A 31 -3.51 6.16 -26.32
CA PHE A 31 -4.08 4.82 -26.07
C PHE A 31 -3.98 3.86 -27.26
N ASN A 32 -3.76 4.38 -28.47
CA ASN A 32 -3.70 3.57 -29.68
C ASN A 32 -2.41 2.74 -29.79
N ASP A 33 -1.40 3.04 -28.98
CA ASP A 33 -0.13 2.31 -28.93
C ASP A 33 -0.17 1.13 -27.95
N LEU A 34 -1.23 1.00 -27.16
CA LEU A 34 -1.48 -0.18 -26.34
C LEU A 34 -2.22 -1.22 -27.18
N ALA A 35 -1.51 -2.29 -27.54
CA ALA A 35 -2.18 -3.49 -28.03
C ALA A 35 -3.25 -3.92 -26.99
N PRO A 36 -4.47 -4.33 -27.42
CA PRO A 36 -5.47 -4.86 -26.50
C PRO A 36 -4.88 -6.11 -25.84
N GLY A 37 -4.49 -5.97 -24.56
CA GLY A 37 -3.78 -7.00 -23.79
C GLY A 37 -2.44 -6.56 -23.18
N SER A 38 -1.96 -5.34 -23.47
CA SER A 38 -0.67 -4.85 -22.94
C SER A 38 -0.78 -3.95 -21.69
N GLY A 39 -1.92 -3.97 -21.00
CA GLY A 39 -2.13 -3.19 -19.78
C GLY A 39 -2.50 -4.11 -18.62
N HIS A 40 -1.53 -4.37 -17.75
CA HIS A 40 -1.62 -5.16 -16.51
C HIS A 40 -1.76 -6.67 -16.75
N GLY A 41 -0.78 -7.42 -16.23
CA GLY A 41 -0.66 -8.87 -16.44
C GLY A 41 -1.79 -9.63 -15.76
N HIS A 42 -2.91 -9.80 -16.46
CA HIS A 42 -3.90 -10.79 -16.12
C HIS A 42 -3.44 -12.16 -16.56
N THR A 43 -3.53 -13.13 -15.66
CA THR A 43 -3.35 -14.53 -16.02
C THR A 43 -4.64 -14.98 -16.69
N ILE A 44 -4.56 -15.43 -17.95
CA ILE A 44 -5.70 -16.02 -18.65
C ILE A 44 -5.60 -17.54 -18.47
N THR A 45 -6.66 -18.16 -17.97
CA THR A 45 -6.77 -19.63 -17.85
C THR A 45 -7.05 -20.29 -19.19
N GLU A 46 -6.95 -21.62 -19.25
CA GLU A 46 -7.18 -22.40 -20.48
C GLU A 46 -8.60 -22.21 -21.05
N ASP A 47 -9.57 -21.86 -20.20
CA ASP A 47 -10.96 -21.57 -20.59
C ASP A 47 -11.21 -20.11 -20.96
N GLY A 48 -10.18 -19.25 -20.88
CA GLY A 48 -10.26 -17.83 -21.21
C GLY A 48 -10.73 -16.93 -20.07
N SER A 49 -10.92 -17.46 -18.85
CA SER A 49 -11.20 -16.62 -17.69
C SER A 49 -9.99 -15.75 -17.33
N THR A 50 -10.27 -14.54 -16.88
CA THR A 50 -9.31 -13.56 -16.39
C THR A 50 -9.42 -13.42 -14.88
N ASP A 51 -8.42 -12.81 -14.23
CA ASP A 51 -8.45 -12.58 -12.78
C ASP A 51 -9.62 -11.68 -12.32
N ASP A 52 -10.26 -10.95 -13.24
CA ASP A 52 -11.46 -10.13 -12.96
C ASP A 52 -12.78 -10.92 -13.13
N ASP A 53 -12.72 -12.12 -13.71
CA ASP A 53 -13.90 -12.97 -13.90
C ASP A 53 -14.25 -13.71 -12.61
N LEU A 54 -15.54 -13.78 -12.30
CA LEU A 54 -16.06 -14.55 -11.16
C LEU A 54 -16.20 -16.04 -11.51
N SER A 55 -15.30 -16.58 -12.32
CA SER A 55 -15.33 -18.00 -12.69
C SER A 55 -14.90 -18.87 -11.48
N PRO A 56 -15.51 -20.05 -11.30
CA PRO A 56 -15.24 -20.90 -10.14
C PRO A 56 -13.79 -21.37 -10.04
N GLU A 57 -13.02 -21.34 -11.13
CA GLU A 57 -11.60 -21.69 -11.14
C GLU A 57 -10.70 -20.55 -10.62
N ILE A 58 -11.11 -19.29 -10.78
CA ILE A 58 -10.38 -18.09 -10.31
C ILE A 58 -10.82 -17.68 -8.89
N LEU A 59 -12.05 -18.05 -8.49
CA LEU A 59 -12.58 -17.76 -7.16
C LEU A 59 -11.75 -18.43 -6.05
N ILE A 60 -11.31 -17.61 -5.08
CA ILE A 60 -10.68 -18.11 -3.85
C ILE A 60 -11.72 -18.94 -3.08
N PRO A 61 -11.38 -20.16 -2.62
CA PRO A 61 -12.26 -20.92 -1.75
C PRO A 61 -12.62 -20.13 -0.49
N GLU A 62 -13.91 -19.80 -0.36
CA GLU A 62 -14.47 -19.11 0.82
C GLU A 62 -14.59 -20.04 2.05
N ASP A 63 -14.02 -21.25 1.98
CA ASP A 63 -13.98 -22.22 3.07
C ASP A 63 -12.92 -21.90 4.14
N GLY A 64 -12.08 -20.88 3.89
CA GLY A 64 -11.14 -20.34 4.87
C GLY A 64 -11.82 -19.60 6.03
N ALA A 65 -13.09 -19.23 5.90
CA ALA A 65 -13.89 -18.71 7.01
C ALA A 65 -14.34 -19.86 7.91
N ARG A 66 -14.01 -19.77 9.20
CA ARG A 66 -14.40 -20.80 10.17
C ARG A 66 -15.90 -21.05 10.10
N SER A 67 -16.30 -22.32 9.91
CA SER A 67 -17.73 -22.63 9.87
C SER A 67 -18.38 -22.30 11.21
N ALA A 68 -19.69 -22.03 11.25
CA ALA A 68 -20.41 -21.78 12.50
C ALA A 68 -20.30 -22.93 13.52
N TRP A 69 -19.89 -24.12 13.06
CA TRP A 69 -19.71 -25.33 13.86
C TRP A 69 -18.24 -25.63 14.18
N GLU A 70 -17.31 -24.89 13.58
CA GLU A 70 -15.89 -25.07 13.81
C GLU A 70 -15.50 -24.47 15.15
N GLN A 71 -14.86 -25.28 15.99
CA GLN A 71 -14.48 -24.88 17.32
C GLN A 71 -13.40 -23.79 17.25
N GLY A 72 -13.80 -22.54 17.47
CA GLY A 72 -12.92 -21.38 17.52
C GLY A 72 -11.70 -21.63 18.40
N ALA A 73 -10.55 -21.07 18.03
CA ALA A 73 -9.49 -20.85 19.00
C ALA A 73 -10.11 -20.02 20.13
N ASN A 74 -9.92 -20.42 21.38
CA ASN A 74 -10.52 -19.76 22.55
C ASN A 74 -9.85 -18.40 22.85
N LYS A 75 -9.32 -17.78 21.80
CA LYS A 75 -8.55 -16.54 21.74
C LYS A 75 -8.92 -15.89 20.41
N PRO A 76 -9.33 -14.61 20.39
CA PRO A 76 -9.54 -13.92 19.13
C PRO A 76 -8.20 -13.81 18.39
N ALA A 77 -8.23 -13.83 17.05
CA ALA A 77 -7.02 -13.96 16.21
C ALA A 77 -6.00 -12.82 16.41
N ASP A 78 -6.47 -11.71 16.97
CA ASP A 78 -5.81 -10.44 17.25
C ASP A 78 -5.19 -10.34 18.66
N TRP A 79 -5.13 -11.43 19.43
CA TRP A 79 -4.77 -11.37 20.87
C TRP A 79 -3.38 -11.90 21.24
N ASP A 80 -2.55 -12.27 20.27
CA ASP A 80 -1.13 -12.55 20.55
C ASP A 80 -0.31 -11.26 20.45
N LEU A 81 -0.70 -10.26 21.25
CA LEU A 81 -0.01 -8.98 21.35
C LEU A 81 0.98 -9.04 22.51
N SER A 82 2.26 -8.82 22.22
CA SER A 82 3.28 -8.55 23.23
C SER A 82 3.46 -7.04 23.41
N ILE A 83 3.57 -6.59 24.66
CA ILE A 83 4.01 -5.22 24.94
C ILE A 83 5.49 -5.13 24.55
N VAL A 84 5.77 -4.27 23.58
CA VAL A 84 7.10 -4.02 23.01
C VAL A 84 7.52 -2.59 23.32
N ASP A 85 8.83 -2.32 23.38
CA ASP A 85 9.32 -0.95 23.56
C ASP A 85 9.47 -0.21 22.21
N GLU A 86 9.73 1.10 22.23
CA GLU A 86 9.87 1.95 21.04
C GLU A 86 10.89 1.41 20.01
N ARG A 87 11.91 0.67 20.46
CA ARG A 87 12.98 0.13 19.61
C ARG A 87 12.54 -1.16 18.92
N ASP A 88 11.57 -1.86 19.49
CA ASP A 88 11.06 -3.15 19.03
C ASP A 88 9.91 -2.98 18.00
N ILE A 89 9.28 -1.80 17.93
CA ILE A 89 8.22 -1.47 16.95
C ILE A 89 8.76 -1.04 15.57
N GLY A 90 10.02 -1.35 15.26
CA GLY A 90 10.65 -0.96 13.98
C GLY A 90 11.08 0.51 13.89
N GLY A 91 10.87 1.30 14.95
CA GLY A 91 11.38 2.68 15.06
C GLY A 91 12.82 2.78 15.57
N GLY A 92 13.51 1.65 15.73
CA GLY A 92 14.83 1.54 16.34
C GLY A 92 15.94 2.32 15.62
N VAL A 93 17.12 2.36 16.25
CA VAL A 93 18.32 3.01 15.72
C VAL A 93 18.90 2.16 14.59
N GLY A 94 18.88 2.66 13.35
CA GLY A 94 19.36 1.92 12.20
C GLY A 94 18.89 2.50 10.87
N LEU A 95 19.14 1.76 9.80
CA LEU A 95 18.56 2.04 8.48
C LEU A 95 17.11 1.55 8.50
N ASP A 96 16.18 2.34 7.95
CA ASP A 96 14.80 1.90 7.73
C ASP A 96 14.76 0.71 6.74
N GLU A 97 13.62 0.02 6.62
CA GLU A 97 13.54 -1.13 5.71
C GLU A 97 13.88 -0.77 4.26
N ALA A 98 13.61 0.46 3.83
CA ALA A 98 13.89 0.92 2.47
C ALA A 98 15.40 1.09 2.22
N GLU A 99 16.11 1.71 3.14
CA GLU A 99 17.57 1.85 3.14
C GLU A 99 18.25 0.47 3.28
N LEU A 100 17.67 -0.43 4.08
CA LEU A 100 18.17 -1.79 4.24
C LEU A 100 17.98 -2.63 2.98
N ALA A 101 16.85 -2.50 2.27
CA ALA A 101 16.59 -3.16 0.99
C ALA A 101 17.57 -2.71 -0.11
N ARG A 102 18.02 -1.46 -0.09
CA ARG A 102 19.10 -0.99 -0.99
C ARG A 102 20.45 -1.59 -0.64
N ARG A 103 20.73 -1.79 0.64
CA ARG A 103 22.03 -2.34 1.11
C ARG A 103 22.10 -3.86 1.05
N LYS A 104 20.97 -4.55 1.24
CA LYS A 104 20.82 -5.99 1.28
C LYS A 104 19.53 -6.40 0.57
N PRO A 105 19.50 -6.32 -0.77
CA PRO A 105 18.32 -6.72 -1.52
C PRO A 105 18.08 -8.24 -1.39
N LEU A 106 16.82 -8.63 -1.49
CA LEU A 106 16.36 -10.01 -1.25
C LEU A 106 16.94 -11.01 -2.26
N ASP A 107 17.37 -10.54 -3.43
CA ASP A 107 17.99 -11.36 -4.47
C ASP A 107 19.50 -11.54 -4.29
N GLY A 108 20.09 -10.96 -3.23
CA GLY A 108 21.50 -11.13 -2.86
C GLY A 108 22.49 -10.48 -3.83
N LYS A 109 22.02 -9.67 -4.79
CA LYS A 109 22.86 -8.93 -5.73
C LYS A 109 23.27 -7.58 -5.11
N PRO A 110 24.52 -7.12 -5.27
CA PRO A 110 24.95 -5.83 -4.75
C PRO A 110 24.27 -4.65 -5.46
#